data_AF-A0A1I4VD58-F1
#
_entry.id   AF-A0A1I4VD58-F1
#
_cell.length_a   1.000
_cell.length_b   1.000
_cell.length_c   1.000
_cell.angle_alpha   90.00
_cell.angle_beta   90.00
_cell.angle_gamma   90.00
#
_symmetry.space_group_name_H-M   'P 1'
#
loop_
_entity.id
_entity.type
_entity.pdbx_description
1 polymer ?
#
loop_
_entity_poly.entity_id
_entity_poly.type
_entity_poly.pdbx_seq_one_letter_code
_entity_poly.pdbx_strand_id
1 'polypeptide(L)'
;MNINAEVTPEARDYLVAILTKQEVPGMAARVYVEKGGTQQAETCLAFCPPGHESTGDVRKDFEELTLYFEAASVPYLQDMEIGVQGEGKLQSLTIKAPHSKKPAKPPKTFVLSESCEALRVPSGASTTLPEGASVSITQALGGSFTVKYEGNLYRLSPEVTRRLGFHSDAILFEPPGDGRINEQQCWDALRLVYDPEIPVNVVGLGLIYKLDFDQDKHFVRVEMTLTSPGCGMGDIIAGDVKDKLLQVPWVEDARVDIVFDPPWSYDSLDEEARLELGLI
;
A
#
# COMPACT_ATOMS: atom_id res chain seq x y z
N MET A 1 -14.95 3.97 -12.62
CA MET A 1 -13.67 3.26 -12.85
C MET A 1 -13.99 2.04 -13.70
N ASN A 2 -13.16 1.70 -14.69
CA ASN A 2 -13.36 0.49 -15.49
C ASN A 2 -12.50 -0.65 -14.92
N ILE A 3 -13.08 -1.84 -14.82
CA ILE A 3 -12.36 -3.06 -14.39
C ILE A 3 -12.19 -3.99 -15.58
N ASN A 4 -10.93 -4.37 -15.86
CA ASN A 4 -10.65 -5.49 -16.74
C ASN A 4 -10.72 -6.78 -15.93
N ALA A 5 -11.69 -7.64 -16.23
CA ALA A 5 -11.97 -8.86 -15.50
C ALA A 5 -12.63 -9.84 -16.46
N GLU A 6 -12.21 -11.09 -16.43
CA GLU A 6 -12.70 -12.19 -17.24
C GLU A 6 -13.31 -13.28 -16.36
N VAL A 7 -14.39 -13.89 -16.83
CA VAL A 7 -15.05 -15.03 -16.18
C VAL A 7 -15.22 -16.10 -17.24
N THR A 8 -14.67 -17.30 -17.02
CA THR A 8 -14.84 -18.38 -17.99
C THR A 8 -16.31 -18.80 -18.03
N PRO A 9 -16.82 -19.30 -19.17
CA PRO A 9 -18.22 -19.73 -19.28
C PRO A 9 -18.63 -20.73 -18.20
N GLU A 10 -17.75 -21.69 -17.88
CA GLU A 10 -18.01 -22.70 -16.85
C GLU A 10 -18.10 -22.10 -15.45
N ALA A 11 -17.24 -21.11 -15.14
CA ALA A 11 -17.27 -20.42 -13.87
C ALA A 11 -18.52 -19.53 -13.73
N ARG A 12 -18.93 -18.89 -14.82
CA ARG A 12 -20.17 -18.12 -14.87
C ARG A 12 -21.37 -19.02 -14.57
N ASP A 13 -21.50 -20.13 -15.28
CA ASP A 13 -22.64 -21.05 -15.11
C ASP A 13 -22.66 -21.64 -13.69
N TYR A 14 -21.48 -21.95 -13.14
CA TYR A 14 -21.33 -22.41 -11.76
C TYR A 14 -21.76 -21.34 -10.74
N LEU A 15 -21.34 -20.08 -10.92
CA LEU A 15 -21.73 -18.97 -10.05
C LEU A 15 -23.23 -18.70 -10.13
N VAL A 16 -23.80 -18.62 -11.33
CA VAL A 16 -25.26 -18.45 -11.52
C VAL A 16 -26.03 -19.55 -10.80
N ALA A 17 -25.58 -20.80 -10.88
CA ALA A 17 -26.21 -21.91 -10.18
C ALA A 17 -26.14 -21.78 -8.65
N ILE A 18 -25.03 -21.28 -8.09
CA ILE A 18 -24.89 -21.04 -6.65
C ILE A 18 -25.75 -19.86 -6.19
N LEU A 19 -25.77 -18.77 -6.97
CA LEU A 19 -26.55 -17.57 -6.65
C LEU A 19 -28.05 -17.86 -6.69
N THR A 20 -28.51 -18.61 -7.69
CA THR A 20 -29.92 -19.02 -7.83
C THR A 20 -30.38 -19.88 -6.66
N LYS A 21 -29.50 -20.75 -6.14
CA LYS A 21 -29.79 -21.57 -4.95
C LYS A 21 -29.99 -20.77 -3.66
N GLN A 22 -29.63 -19.49 -3.63
CA GLN A 22 -29.91 -18.63 -2.48
C GLN A 22 -31.39 -18.22 -2.42
N GLU A 23 -32.18 -18.50 -3.47
CA GLU A 23 -33.62 -18.20 -3.55
C GLU A 23 -33.97 -16.71 -3.32
N VAL A 24 -33.01 -15.81 -3.55
CA VAL A 24 -33.20 -14.35 -3.50
C VAL A 24 -33.17 -13.80 -4.93
N PRO A 25 -34.28 -13.20 -5.42
CA PRO A 25 -34.31 -12.59 -6.75
C PRO A 25 -33.26 -11.47 -6.87
N GLY A 26 -32.46 -11.49 -7.93
CA GLY A 26 -31.42 -10.50 -8.17
C GLY A 26 -30.16 -10.68 -7.31
N MET A 27 -29.96 -11.84 -6.69
CA MET A 27 -28.72 -12.15 -5.97
C MET A 27 -27.51 -12.03 -6.91
N ALA A 28 -26.54 -11.24 -6.50
CA ALA A 28 -25.26 -11.05 -7.18
C ALA A 28 -24.11 -11.56 -6.30
N ALA A 29 -22.88 -11.44 -6.79
CA ALA A 29 -21.70 -11.60 -5.97
C ALA A 29 -20.86 -10.32 -5.94
N ARG A 30 -20.25 -10.04 -4.79
CA ARG A 30 -19.32 -8.93 -4.59
C ARG A 30 -17.90 -9.49 -4.48
N VAL A 31 -16.99 -8.94 -5.27
CA VAL A 31 -15.57 -9.30 -5.30
C VAL A 31 -14.76 -8.17 -4.70
N TYR A 32 -13.83 -8.52 -3.81
CA TYR A 32 -12.94 -7.58 -3.14
C TYR A 32 -11.60 -8.25 -2.84
N VAL A 33 -10.58 -7.45 -2.53
CA VAL A 33 -9.28 -7.93 -2.08
C VAL A 33 -9.11 -7.54 -0.62
N GLU A 34 -9.13 -8.53 0.25
CA GLU A 34 -8.76 -8.32 1.65
C GLU A 34 -7.25 -8.07 1.74
N LYS A 35 -6.85 -7.01 2.47
CA LYS A 35 -5.44 -6.59 2.59
C LYS A 35 -4.75 -6.41 1.24
N GLY A 36 -5.46 -5.88 0.24
CA GLY A 36 -4.90 -5.59 -1.09
C GLY A 36 -3.67 -4.70 -1.00
N GLY A 37 -2.63 -5.03 -1.78
CA GLY A 37 -1.35 -4.32 -1.69
C GLY A 37 -0.47 -4.82 -0.55
N THR A 38 -0.64 -6.08 -0.14
CA THR A 38 0.23 -6.73 0.85
C THR A 38 0.54 -8.17 0.42
N GLN A 39 1.53 -8.81 1.07
CA GLN A 39 1.82 -10.23 0.83
C GLN A 39 0.68 -11.17 1.30
N GLN A 40 -0.18 -10.69 2.20
CA GLN A 40 -1.37 -11.38 2.70
C GLN A 40 -2.62 -11.06 1.87
N ALA A 41 -2.48 -10.42 0.70
CA ALA A 41 -3.63 -10.08 -0.11
C ALA A 41 -4.40 -11.34 -0.51
N GLU A 42 -5.69 -11.38 -0.18
CA GLU A 42 -6.59 -12.47 -0.53
C GLU A 42 -7.74 -11.93 -1.37
N THR A 43 -8.02 -12.59 -2.49
CA THR A 43 -9.16 -12.22 -3.32
C THR A 43 -10.38 -13.00 -2.87
N CYS A 44 -11.40 -12.28 -2.46
CA CYS A 44 -12.60 -12.83 -1.87
C CYS A 44 -13.81 -12.61 -2.77
N LEU A 45 -14.77 -13.53 -2.69
CA LEU A 45 -16.07 -13.43 -3.32
C LEU A 45 -17.13 -13.71 -2.26
N ALA A 46 -18.07 -12.79 -2.11
CA ALA A 46 -19.18 -12.89 -1.17
C ALA A 46 -20.52 -12.75 -1.90
N PHE A 47 -21.59 -13.35 -1.35
CA PHE A 47 -22.94 -13.12 -1.85
C PHE A 47 -23.37 -11.68 -1.58
N CYS A 48 -24.02 -11.06 -2.57
CA CYS A 48 -24.46 -9.68 -2.52
C CYS A 48 -25.96 -9.64 -2.88
N PRO A 49 -26.85 -9.62 -1.87
CA PRO A 49 -28.26 -9.44 -2.12
C PRO A 49 -28.53 -8.06 -2.76
N PRO A 50 -29.65 -7.87 -3.47
CA PRO A 50 -30.00 -6.58 -4.05
C PRO A 50 -29.99 -5.45 -3.00
N GLY A 51 -29.39 -4.30 -3.33
CA GLY A 51 -29.32 -3.13 -2.46
C GLY A 51 -28.27 -3.21 -1.35
N HIS A 52 -27.45 -4.26 -1.31
CA HIS A 52 -26.32 -4.41 -0.38
C HIS A 52 -24.96 -4.12 -1.03
N GLU A 53 -24.95 -3.68 -2.30
CA GLU A 53 -23.77 -3.10 -2.91
C GLU A 53 -23.33 -1.82 -2.19
N SER A 54 -22.02 -1.60 -2.10
CA SER A 54 -21.48 -0.39 -1.47
C SER A 54 -21.49 0.76 -2.46
N THR A 55 -21.62 1.98 -1.94
CA THR A 55 -21.52 3.19 -2.77
C THR A 55 -20.16 3.25 -3.44
N GLY A 56 -20.14 3.32 -4.78
CA GLY A 56 -18.91 3.36 -5.58
C GLY A 56 -18.44 2.01 -6.12
N ASP A 57 -19.08 0.90 -5.72
CA ASP A 57 -18.79 -0.41 -6.30
C ASP A 57 -18.98 -0.38 -7.82
N VAL A 58 -18.05 -1.01 -8.54
CA VAL A 58 -18.12 -1.11 -10.00
C VAL A 58 -18.94 -2.33 -10.35
N ARG A 59 -20.13 -2.11 -10.92
CA ARG A 59 -20.96 -3.18 -11.47
C ARG A 59 -20.42 -3.64 -12.83
N LYS A 60 -20.32 -4.95 -13.04
CA LYS A 60 -20.07 -5.55 -14.35
C LYS A 60 -20.96 -6.77 -14.55
N ASP A 61 -21.59 -6.82 -15.71
CA ASP A 61 -22.47 -7.93 -16.10
C ASP A 61 -21.72 -8.85 -17.09
N PHE A 62 -21.77 -10.15 -16.81
CA PHE A 62 -21.21 -11.24 -17.61
C PHE A 62 -22.36 -12.14 -18.08
N GLU A 63 -23.11 -11.66 -19.07
CA GLU A 63 -24.39 -12.23 -19.50
C GLU A 63 -25.41 -12.27 -18.34
N GLU A 64 -25.73 -13.46 -17.82
CA GLU A 64 -26.71 -13.64 -16.73
C GLU A 64 -26.11 -13.46 -15.33
N LEU A 65 -24.78 -13.31 -15.23
CA LEU A 65 -24.07 -13.11 -13.96
C LEU A 65 -23.76 -11.63 -13.74
N THR A 66 -24.26 -11.05 -12.66
CA THR A 66 -23.84 -9.72 -12.18
C THR A 66 -22.79 -9.85 -11.09
N LEU A 67 -21.65 -9.17 -11.26
CA LEU A 67 -20.63 -9.00 -10.23
C LEU A 67 -20.48 -7.52 -9.85
N TYR A 68 -20.37 -7.27 -8.55
CA TYR A 68 -19.98 -5.98 -8.00
C TYR A 68 -18.53 -6.04 -7.55
N PHE A 69 -17.73 -5.06 -7.93
CA PHE A 69 -16.32 -4.97 -7.52
C PHE A 69 -16.15 -3.82 -6.55
N GLU A 70 -15.61 -4.11 -5.37
CA GLU A 70 -15.38 -3.08 -4.38
C GLU A 70 -14.45 -1.98 -4.91
N ALA A 71 -14.88 -0.72 -4.79
CA ALA A 71 -14.17 0.44 -5.34
C ALA A 71 -12.68 0.48 -4.97
N ALA A 72 -12.36 0.27 -3.69
CA ALA A 72 -10.99 0.24 -3.19
C ALA A 72 -10.17 -0.95 -3.72
N SER A 73 -10.83 -2.04 -4.08
CA SER A 73 -10.22 -3.27 -4.58
C SER A 73 -9.98 -3.26 -6.09
N VAL A 74 -10.67 -2.42 -6.86
CA VAL A 74 -10.57 -2.34 -8.34
C VAL A 74 -9.13 -2.24 -8.88
N PRO A 75 -8.19 -1.48 -8.28
CA PRO A 75 -6.79 -1.45 -8.74
C PRO A 75 -6.05 -2.79 -8.63
N TYR A 76 -6.44 -3.62 -7.67
CA TYR A 76 -5.84 -4.92 -7.36
C TYR A 76 -6.50 -6.07 -8.15
N LEU A 77 -7.73 -5.84 -8.64
CA LEU A 77 -8.53 -6.80 -9.40
C LEU A 77 -8.43 -6.61 -10.92
N GLN A 78 -7.59 -5.71 -11.41
CA GLN A 78 -7.36 -5.60 -12.85
C GLN A 78 -6.77 -6.90 -13.39
N ASP A 79 -7.18 -7.25 -14.61
CA ASP A 79 -6.75 -8.44 -15.32
C ASP A 79 -7.01 -9.74 -14.54
N MET A 80 -8.02 -9.71 -13.64
CA MET A 80 -8.42 -10.89 -12.89
C MET A 80 -9.20 -11.87 -13.77
N GLU A 81 -9.07 -13.15 -13.44
CA GLU A 81 -9.77 -14.25 -14.09
C GLU A 81 -10.49 -15.09 -13.03
N ILE A 82 -11.80 -15.31 -13.22
CA ILE A 82 -12.56 -16.29 -12.46
C ILE A 82 -12.76 -17.52 -13.35
N GLY A 83 -12.20 -18.64 -12.92
CA GLY A 83 -12.32 -19.93 -13.56
C GLY A 83 -12.84 -21.00 -12.60
N VAL A 84 -12.79 -22.23 -13.07
CA VAL A 84 -13.12 -23.42 -12.29
C VAL A 84 -12.01 -24.45 -12.44
N GLN A 85 -11.74 -25.19 -11.38
CA GLN A 85 -10.81 -26.31 -11.39
C GLN A 85 -11.50 -27.57 -10.89
N GLY A 86 -11.21 -28.70 -11.54
CA GLY A 86 -11.83 -30.00 -11.27
C GLY A 86 -13.01 -30.31 -12.19
N GLU A 87 -13.52 -31.55 -12.10
CA GLU A 87 -14.60 -32.04 -12.94
C GLU A 87 -15.78 -32.56 -12.08
N GLY A 88 -17.01 -32.34 -12.56
CA GLY A 88 -18.22 -32.87 -11.94
C GLY A 88 -18.47 -32.34 -10.52
N LYS A 89 -18.68 -33.25 -9.54
CA LYS A 89 -19.01 -32.87 -8.15
C LYS A 89 -17.84 -32.32 -7.33
N LEU A 90 -16.61 -32.40 -7.84
CA LEU A 90 -15.39 -31.88 -7.20
C LEU A 90 -14.92 -30.54 -7.80
N GLN A 91 -15.78 -29.90 -8.59
CA GLN A 91 -15.50 -28.60 -9.19
C GLN A 91 -15.48 -27.50 -8.12
N SER A 92 -14.41 -26.72 -8.12
CA SER A 92 -14.20 -25.57 -7.23
C SER A 92 -13.92 -24.31 -8.04
N LEU A 93 -14.34 -23.15 -7.54
CA LEU A 93 -14.01 -21.86 -8.15
C LEU A 93 -12.54 -21.54 -7.92
N THR A 94 -11.90 -21.00 -8.95
CA THR A 94 -10.55 -20.44 -8.87
C THR A 94 -10.59 -18.98 -9.24
N ILE A 95 -10.03 -18.13 -8.39
CA ILE A 95 -9.88 -16.71 -8.68
C ILE A 95 -8.40 -16.40 -8.80
N LYS A 96 -7.98 -15.93 -9.98
CA LYS A 96 -6.63 -15.43 -10.21
C LYS A 96 -6.69 -13.91 -10.31
N ALA A 97 -6.10 -13.22 -9.35
CA ALA A 97 -5.94 -11.77 -9.40
C ALA A 97 -4.43 -11.45 -9.40
N PRO A 98 -3.80 -11.27 -10.58
CA PRO A 98 -2.34 -11.11 -10.69
C PRO A 98 -1.82 -9.87 -9.95
N HIS A 99 -2.71 -8.92 -9.68
CA HIS A 99 -2.41 -7.64 -9.04
C HIS A 99 -2.93 -7.53 -7.59
N SER A 100 -3.41 -8.63 -7.01
CA SER A 100 -3.91 -8.67 -5.62
C SER A 100 -2.89 -8.11 -4.62
N LYS A 101 -1.63 -8.50 -4.78
CA LYS A 101 -0.50 -8.08 -3.91
C LYS A 101 0.11 -6.74 -4.30
N LYS A 102 0.00 -6.33 -5.57
CA LYS A 102 0.53 -5.06 -6.11
C LYS A 102 -0.41 -4.56 -7.20
N PRO A 103 -1.01 -3.36 -7.07
CA PRO A 103 -2.06 -2.90 -7.97
C PRO A 103 -1.53 -2.73 -9.41
N ALA A 104 -2.33 -3.09 -10.42
CA ALA A 104 -1.92 -3.09 -11.83
C ALA A 104 -1.63 -1.67 -12.35
N LYS A 105 -2.38 -0.71 -11.82
CA LYS A 105 -2.17 0.72 -11.99
C LYS A 105 -2.52 1.36 -10.65
N PRO A 106 -1.59 2.04 -9.96
CA PRO A 106 -1.98 2.85 -8.80
C PRO A 106 -3.05 3.85 -9.30
N PRO A 107 -4.18 4.04 -8.59
CA PRO A 107 -5.17 5.01 -9.02
C PRO A 107 -4.51 6.38 -9.06
N LYS A 108 -4.24 6.89 -10.27
CA LYS A 108 -3.54 8.17 -10.46
C LYS A 108 -4.31 9.32 -9.84
N THR A 109 -5.61 9.19 -9.61
CA THR A 109 -6.45 10.23 -8.99
C THR A 109 -7.61 9.59 -8.24
N PHE A 110 -7.94 10.11 -7.07
CA PHE A 110 -9.12 9.74 -6.29
C PHE A 110 -9.75 10.98 -5.65
N VAL A 111 -11.01 10.86 -5.24
CA VAL A 111 -11.74 11.92 -4.55
C VAL A 111 -11.75 11.61 -3.06
N LEU A 112 -11.39 12.58 -2.23
CA LEU A 112 -11.43 12.41 -0.77
C LEU A 112 -12.88 12.20 -0.30
N SER A 113 -13.13 11.10 0.39
CA SER A 113 -14.44 10.75 0.97
C SER A 113 -14.77 11.51 2.25
N GLU A 114 -13.76 12.15 2.86
CA GLU A 114 -13.87 13.00 4.04
C GLU A 114 -12.76 14.07 3.99
N SER A 115 -12.90 15.12 4.79
CA SER A 115 -11.80 16.08 4.96
C SER A 115 -10.71 15.45 5.83
N CYS A 116 -9.44 15.60 5.45
CA CYS A 116 -8.34 14.97 6.16
C CYS A 116 -7.16 15.90 6.40
N GLU A 117 -6.42 15.63 7.48
CA GLU A 117 -5.17 16.30 7.78
C GLU A 117 -4.07 15.81 6.83
N ALA A 118 -3.23 16.74 6.37
CA ALA A 118 -2.11 16.47 5.51
C ALA A 118 -0.95 17.42 5.82
N LEU A 119 0.28 17.02 5.48
CA LEU A 119 1.46 17.87 5.60
C LEU A 119 1.89 18.36 4.22
N ARG A 120 2.11 19.67 4.07
CA ARG A 120 2.56 20.25 2.80
C ARG A 120 4.04 19.94 2.58
N VAL A 121 4.36 19.28 1.47
CA VAL A 121 5.74 18.95 1.08
C VAL A 121 6.31 20.10 0.22
N PRO A 122 7.53 20.59 0.49
CA PRO A 122 8.52 20.09 1.46
C PRO A 122 8.48 20.77 2.85
N SER A 123 7.58 21.74 3.05
CA SER A 123 7.58 22.58 4.26
C SER A 123 7.27 21.87 5.58
N GLY A 124 6.59 20.71 5.54
CA GLY A 124 6.07 20.04 6.74
C GLY A 124 4.86 20.73 7.39
N ALA A 125 4.36 21.85 6.84
CA ALA A 125 3.24 22.59 7.43
C ALA A 125 1.94 21.77 7.38
N SER A 126 1.27 21.60 8.54
CA SER A 126 -0.04 20.96 8.61
C SER A 126 -1.11 21.80 7.90
N THR A 127 -1.98 21.11 7.18
CA THR A 127 -3.12 21.65 6.45
C THR A 127 -4.25 20.63 6.41
N THR A 128 -5.44 21.07 6.02
CA THR A 128 -6.60 20.20 5.80
C THR A 128 -6.95 20.17 4.32
N LEU A 129 -7.06 18.99 3.74
CA LEU A 129 -7.62 18.80 2.42
C LEU A 129 -9.14 18.59 2.55
N PRO A 130 -9.97 19.29 1.76
CA PRO A 130 -11.42 19.22 1.91
C PRO A 130 -12.00 17.93 1.33
N GLU A 131 -13.11 17.47 1.91
CA GLU A 131 -13.95 16.43 1.32
C GLU A 131 -14.35 16.80 -0.12
N GLY A 132 -14.33 15.82 -1.02
CA GLY A 132 -14.59 16.05 -2.45
C GLY A 132 -13.39 16.55 -3.24
N ALA A 133 -12.23 16.81 -2.60
CA ALA A 133 -11.01 17.16 -3.32
C ALA A 133 -10.58 16.01 -4.24
N SER A 134 -10.40 16.32 -5.53
CA SER A 134 -9.80 15.41 -6.50
C SER A 134 -8.28 15.50 -6.41
N VAL A 135 -7.65 14.48 -5.86
CA VAL A 135 -6.20 14.44 -5.58
C VAL A 135 -5.54 13.35 -6.41
N SER A 136 -4.33 13.60 -6.91
CA SER A 136 -3.57 12.61 -7.67
C SER A 136 -2.45 12.00 -6.85
N ILE A 137 -2.44 10.67 -6.67
CA ILE A 137 -1.34 9.98 -5.98
C ILE A 137 -0.08 10.13 -6.80
N THR A 138 0.94 10.77 -6.21
CA THR A 138 2.28 10.84 -6.80
C THR A 138 3.18 9.76 -6.23
N GLN A 139 2.95 9.34 -4.98
CA GLN A 139 3.67 8.26 -4.32
C GLN A 139 2.72 7.52 -3.36
N ALA A 140 2.83 6.19 -3.28
CA ALA A 140 2.11 5.35 -2.33
C ALA A 140 3.10 4.35 -1.73
N LEU A 141 3.86 4.78 -0.73
CA LEU A 141 5.04 4.05 -0.24
C LEU A 141 5.04 4.04 1.29
N GLY A 142 5.27 2.87 1.88
CA GLY A 142 5.54 2.73 3.32
C GLY A 142 4.40 2.98 4.31
N GLY A 143 3.15 3.19 3.87
CA GLY A 143 2.01 3.53 4.77
C GLY A 143 1.33 4.81 4.36
N SER A 144 2.17 5.74 3.97
CA SER A 144 1.85 7.11 3.68
C SER A 144 1.76 7.39 2.19
N PHE A 145 0.88 8.31 1.82
CA PHE A 145 0.65 8.65 0.44
C PHE A 145 1.05 10.11 0.22
N THR A 146 1.85 10.38 -0.79
CA THR A 146 2.04 11.74 -1.29
C THR A 146 1.04 11.96 -2.41
N VAL A 147 0.20 12.95 -2.25
CA VAL A 147 -0.83 13.33 -3.22
C VAL A 147 -0.58 14.75 -3.72
N LYS A 148 -0.91 14.98 -4.98
CA LYS A 148 -0.91 16.30 -5.59
C LYS A 148 -2.33 16.85 -5.63
N TYR A 149 -2.51 18.04 -5.09
CA TYR A 149 -3.77 18.79 -5.08
C TYR A 149 -3.50 20.26 -5.36
N GLU A 150 -4.24 20.86 -6.30
CA GLU A 150 -4.07 22.27 -6.72
C GLU A 150 -2.61 22.66 -7.01
N GLY A 151 -1.86 21.76 -7.65
CA GLY A 151 -0.45 21.99 -8.01
C GLY A 151 0.56 21.82 -6.87
N ASN A 152 0.10 21.57 -5.64
CA ASN A 152 0.96 21.36 -4.46
C ASN A 152 1.01 19.87 -4.07
N LEU A 153 2.08 19.47 -3.39
CA LEU A 153 2.25 18.12 -2.83
C LEU A 153 1.87 18.11 -1.35
N TYR A 154 1.15 17.06 -0.97
CA TYR A 154 0.68 16.84 0.39
C TYR A 154 0.92 15.39 0.78
N ARG A 155 1.53 15.19 1.95
CA ARG A 155 1.73 13.89 2.58
C ARG A 155 0.53 13.57 3.46
N LEU A 156 -0.09 12.43 3.21
CA LEU A 156 -1.11 11.81 4.05
C LEU A 156 -0.46 10.75 4.95
N SER A 157 -0.75 10.81 6.25
CA SER A 157 -0.23 9.84 7.21
C SER A 157 -0.83 8.43 7.00
N PRO A 158 -0.19 7.37 7.51
CA PRO A 158 -0.74 6.01 7.46
C PRO A 158 -2.14 5.86 8.08
N GLU A 159 -2.48 6.65 9.09
CA GLU A 159 -3.81 6.63 9.71
C GLU A 159 -4.86 7.18 8.74
N VAL A 160 -4.54 8.30 8.07
CA VAL A 160 -5.42 8.94 7.10
C VAL A 160 -5.63 8.05 5.88
N THR A 161 -4.55 7.47 5.33
CA THR A 161 -4.63 6.58 4.17
C THR A 161 -5.48 5.35 4.48
N ARG A 162 -5.35 4.77 5.68
CA ARG A 162 -6.18 3.65 6.14
C ARG A 162 -7.66 4.02 6.24
N ARG A 163 -8.02 5.18 6.78
CA ARG A 163 -9.42 5.63 6.81
C ARG A 163 -10.01 5.82 5.41
N LEU A 164 -9.18 6.28 4.47
CA LEU A 164 -9.54 6.40 3.06
C LEU A 164 -9.60 5.04 2.32
N GLY A 165 -9.42 3.92 3.02
CA GLY A 165 -9.49 2.57 2.47
C GLY A 165 -8.21 2.11 1.78
N PHE A 166 -7.14 2.88 1.82
CA PHE A 166 -5.84 2.48 1.30
C PHE A 166 -5.06 1.68 2.35
N HIS A 167 -4.53 0.55 1.92
CA HIS A 167 -3.68 -0.31 2.74
C HIS A 167 -2.29 -0.27 2.11
N SER A 168 -1.26 0.05 2.88
CA SER A 168 0.11 -0.01 2.38
C SER A 168 0.72 -1.37 2.61
N ASP A 169 1.76 -1.66 1.82
CA ASP A 169 2.73 -2.72 2.05
C ASP A 169 3.32 -2.60 3.47
N ALA A 170 2.76 -3.35 4.42
CA ALA A 170 3.48 -3.73 5.62
C ALA A 170 4.29 -4.99 5.26
N ILE A 171 5.62 -4.89 5.33
CA ILE A 171 6.43 -6.12 5.30
C ILE A 171 6.12 -6.88 6.59
N LEU A 172 5.74 -8.15 6.43
CA LEU A 172 5.64 -9.08 7.54
C LEU A 172 7.00 -9.76 7.66
N PHE A 173 7.73 -9.40 8.69
CA PHE A 173 8.98 -10.05 9.03
C PHE A 173 8.68 -11.32 9.81
N GLU A 174 9.23 -12.44 9.35
CA GLU A 174 9.21 -13.67 10.15
C GLU A 174 10.14 -13.49 11.35
N PRO A 175 9.67 -13.71 12.60
CA PRO A 175 10.52 -13.60 13.77
C PRO A 175 11.66 -14.60 13.71
N PRO A 176 12.93 -14.15 13.77
CA PRO A 176 14.07 -15.05 13.94
C PRO A 176 13.87 -15.96 15.16
N GLY A 177 14.13 -17.26 14.99
CA GLY A 177 13.92 -18.26 16.05
C GLY A 177 14.93 -18.20 17.19
N ASP A 178 16.00 -17.40 17.05
CA ASP A 178 17.03 -17.18 18.05
C ASP A 178 16.69 -16.04 19.02
N GLY A 179 15.57 -15.36 18.83
CA GLY A 179 15.12 -14.25 19.68
C GLY A 179 15.94 -12.98 19.52
N ARG A 180 16.70 -12.82 18.43
CA ARG A 180 17.60 -11.68 18.21
C ARG A 180 17.06 -10.75 17.14
N ILE A 181 17.42 -9.47 17.22
CA ILE A 181 17.14 -8.50 16.15
C ILE A 181 17.95 -8.90 14.92
N ASN A 182 17.27 -9.07 13.79
CA ASN A 182 17.90 -9.35 12.51
C ASN A 182 18.24 -8.04 11.78
N GLU A 183 19.53 -7.82 11.53
CA GLU A 183 20.02 -6.61 10.86
C GLU A 183 19.45 -6.43 9.45
N GLN A 184 19.36 -7.52 8.66
CA GLN A 184 18.83 -7.44 7.29
C GLN A 184 17.36 -7.02 7.29
N GLN A 185 16.56 -7.53 8.23
CA GLN A 185 15.15 -7.13 8.39
C GLN A 185 15.04 -5.63 8.73
N CYS A 186 15.95 -5.09 9.53
CA CYS A 186 16.00 -3.65 9.78
C CYS A 186 16.33 -2.87 8.50
N TRP A 187 17.33 -3.27 7.72
CA TRP A 187 17.62 -2.62 6.44
C TRP A 187 16.44 -2.69 5.46
N ASP A 188 15.74 -3.81 5.39
CA ASP A 188 14.55 -3.97 4.55
C ASP A 188 13.39 -3.10 5.04
N ALA A 189 13.23 -2.92 6.36
CA ALA A 189 12.28 -1.98 6.93
C ALA A 189 12.61 -0.52 6.56
N LEU A 190 13.90 -0.15 6.62
CA LEU A 190 14.36 1.20 6.26
C LEU A 190 14.14 1.51 4.77
N ARG A 191 14.25 0.52 3.87
CA ARG A 191 13.93 0.68 2.44
C ARG A 191 12.46 1.01 2.17
N LEU A 192 11.57 0.81 3.15
CA LEU A 192 10.16 1.22 3.05
C LEU A 192 9.92 2.68 3.42
N VAL A 193 10.93 3.39 3.92
CA VAL A 193 10.83 4.81 4.24
C VAL A 193 11.34 5.61 3.05
N TYR A 194 10.49 6.50 2.54
CA TYR A 194 10.78 7.29 1.35
C TYR A 194 10.81 8.77 1.67
N ASP A 195 11.67 9.49 0.97
CA ASP A 195 11.63 10.93 0.99
C ASP A 195 10.35 11.42 0.27
N PRO A 196 9.53 12.28 0.90
CA PRO A 196 8.28 12.74 0.31
C PRO A 196 8.48 13.74 -0.83
N GLU A 197 9.66 14.36 -0.93
CA GLU A 197 10.05 15.29 -1.99
C GLU A 197 10.78 14.56 -3.13
N ILE A 198 11.67 13.63 -2.79
CA ILE A 198 12.46 12.85 -3.73
C ILE A 198 11.94 11.40 -3.73
N PRO A 199 11.45 10.84 -4.86
CA PRO A 199 10.78 9.53 -4.91
C PRO A 199 11.70 8.31 -4.73
N VAL A 200 12.66 8.39 -3.81
CA VAL A 200 13.67 7.39 -3.52
C VAL A 200 13.65 7.09 -2.01
N ASN A 201 13.94 5.85 -1.64
CA ASN A 201 13.96 5.43 -0.23
C ASN A 201 15.20 5.97 0.51
N VAL A 202 15.11 6.11 1.83
CA VAL A 202 16.19 6.70 2.65
C VAL A 202 17.51 5.92 2.60
N VAL A 203 17.46 4.61 2.33
CA VAL A 203 18.65 3.77 2.16
C VAL A 203 19.30 4.05 0.81
N GLY A 204 18.52 4.07 -0.28
CA GLY A 204 19.00 4.35 -1.63
C GLY A 204 19.47 5.80 -1.82
N LEU A 205 18.88 6.73 -1.07
CA LEU A 205 19.39 8.10 -0.94
C LEU A 205 20.73 8.17 -0.18
N GLY A 206 21.13 7.13 0.54
CA GLY A 206 22.33 7.16 1.38
C GLY A 206 22.17 8.05 2.60
N LEU A 207 20.95 8.19 3.15
CA LEU A 207 20.70 9.01 4.34
C LEU A 207 21.07 8.28 5.63
N ILE A 208 21.09 6.95 5.63
CA ILE A 208 21.44 6.13 6.80
C ILE A 208 22.95 5.98 6.89
N TYR A 209 23.57 6.63 7.88
CA TYR A 209 25.02 6.59 8.09
C TYR A 209 25.44 5.45 9.02
N LYS A 210 24.61 5.15 10.01
CA LYS A 210 24.92 4.11 10.99
C LYS A 210 23.67 3.42 11.51
N LEU A 211 23.80 2.13 11.75
CA LEU A 211 22.79 1.30 12.38
C LEU A 211 23.48 0.43 13.45
N ASP A 212 23.21 0.74 14.72
CA ASP A 212 23.74 0.01 15.88
C ASP A 212 22.63 -0.80 16.56
N PHE A 213 22.98 -1.98 17.07
CA PHE A 213 22.05 -2.91 17.70
C PHE A 213 22.50 -3.25 19.12
N ASP A 214 21.64 -2.99 20.11
CA ASP A 214 21.77 -3.51 21.47
C ASP A 214 20.83 -4.70 21.61
N GLN A 215 21.40 -5.90 21.45
CA GLN A 215 20.65 -7.16 21.45
C GLN A 215 20.12 -7.52 22.85
N ASP A 216 20.80 -7.07 23.92
CA ASP A 216 20.37 -7.36 25.29
C ASP A 216 19.16 -6.50 25.69
N LYS A 217 19.11 -5.26 25.19
CA LYS A 217 17.98 -4.34 25.40
C LYS A 217 16.95 -4.34 24.28
N HIS A 218 17.13 -5.19 23.26
CA HIS A 218 16.25 -5.21 22.10
C HIS A 218 16.07 -3.82 21.46
N PHE A 219 17.16 -3.06 21.37
CA PHE A 219 17.15 -1.65 21.00
C PHE A 219 17.97 -1.37 19.74
N VAL A 220 17.43 -0.52 18.85
CA VAL A 220 18.11 -0.10 17.61
C VAL A 220 18.41 1.39 17.65
N ARG A 221 19.65 1.77 17.34
CA ARG A 221 20.03 3.18 17.16
C ARG A 221 20.41 3.44 15.72
N VAL A 222 19.79 4.45 15.12
CA VAL A 222 20.07 4.93 13.77
C VAL A 222 20.73 6.30 13.86
N GLU A 223 21.81 6.46 13.12
CA GLU A 223 22.41 7.77 12.85
C GLU A 223 22.17 8.07 11.37
N MET A 224 21.43 9.15 11.08
CA MET A 224 21.04 9.49 9.71
C MET A 224 21.20 10.98 9.42
N THR A 225 21.27 11.34 8.14
CA THR A 225 21.31 12.73 7.67
C THR A 225 20.07 13.08 6.85
N LEU A 226 20.00 14.32 6.37
CA LEU A 226 18.99 14.81 5.45
C LEU A 226 19.66 15.36 4.19
N THR A 227 18.92 15.41 3.09
CA THR A 227 19.39 15.97 1.82
C THR A 227 19.72 17.46 1.91
N SER A 228 19.15 18.17 2.89
CA SER A 228 19.48 19.57 3.19
C SER A 228 19.34 19.90 4.69
N PRO A 229 20.20 20.77 5.25
CA PRO A 229 20.01 21.31 6.59
C PRO A 229 18.73 22.17 6.63
N GLY A 230 17.77 21.80 7.48
CA GLY A 230 16.49 22.51 7.61
C GLY A 230 15.35 21.99 6.74
N CYS A 231 15.45 20.76 6.21
CA CYS A 231 14.31 20.10 5.57
C CYS A 231 13.12 20.02 6.55
N GLY A 232 11.99 20.64 6.19
CA GLY A 232 10.78 20.67 7.01
C GLY A 232 10.12 19.29 7.22
N MET A 233 10.57 18.29 6.46
CA MET A 233 10.14 16.89 6.58
C MET A 233 11.09 16.04 7.43
N GLY A 234 12.20 16.59 7.93
CA GLY A 234 13.24 15.81 8.62
C GLY A 234 12.73 15.00 9.82
N ASP A 235 11.96 15.65 10.70
CA ASP A 235 11.37 14.98 11.87
C ASP A 235 10.34 13.91 11.48
N ILE A 236 9.62 14.13 10.37
CA ILE A 236 8.65 13.16 9.85
C ILE A 236 9.36 11.93 9.32
N ILE A 237 10.41 12.11 8.52
CA ILE A 237 11.21 11.00 7.98
C ILE A 237 11.88 10.22 9.13
N ALA A 238 12.44 10.91 10.12
CA ALA A 238 13.02 10.26 11.30
C ALA A 238 11.98 9.50 12.13
N GLY A 239 10.76 10.03 12.24
CA GLY A 239 9.61 9.34 12.83
C GLY A 239 9.27 8.06 12.05
N ASP A 240 9.14 8.15 10.73
CA ASP A 240 8.84 7.01 9.86
C ASP A 240 9.92 5.91 9.97
N VAL A 241 11.20 6.31 10.03
CA VAL A 241 12.34 5.39 10.30
C VAL A 241 12.15 4.66 11.62
N LYS A 242 11.85 5.39 12.71
CA LYS A 242 11.62 4.80 14.02
C LYS A 242 10.45 3.81 13.96
N ASP A 243 9.31 4.23 13.43
CA ASP A 243 8.08 3.44 13.39
C ASP A 243 8.23 2.17 12.55
N LYS A 244 9.05 2.21 11.48
CA LYS A 244 9.36 1.01 10.69
C LYS A 244 10.29 0.05 11.39
N LEU A 245 11.28 0.54 12.12
CA LEU A 245 12.15 -0.32 12.92
C LEU A 245 11.39 -1.02 14.04
N LEU A 246 10.42 -0.35 14.67
CA LEU A 246 9.55 -0.95 15.70
C LEU A 246 8.64 -2.08 15.15
N GLN A 247 8.48 -2.19 13.83
CA GLN A 247 7.75 -3.29 13.20
C GLN A 247 8.63 -4.53 12.99
N VAL A 248 9.95 -4.40 13.17
CA VAL A 248 10.88 -5.53 13.05
C VAL A 248 10.81 -6.39 14.32
N PRO A 249 10.70 -7.73 14.18
CA PRO A 249 10.65 -8.64 15.30
C PRO A 249 11.82 -8.43 16.25
N TRP A 250 11.52 -8.51 17.54
CA TRP A 250 12.49 -8.35 18.63
C TRP A 250 13.06 -6.94 18.78
N VAL A 251 12.57 -5.93 18.05
CA VAL A 251 12.87 -4.53 18.34
C VAL A 251 11.82 -4.00 19.32
N GLU A 252 12.24 -3.71 20.55
CA GLU A 252 11.38 -3.14 21.59
C GLU A 252 11.38 -1.61 21.59
N ASP A 253 12.51 -0.98 21.27
CA ASP A 253 12.60 0.46 21.08
C ASP A 253 13.65 0.83 20.01
N ALA A 254 13.47 2.00 19.40
CA ALA A 254 14.38 2.54 18.41
C ALA A 254 14.60 4.04 18.61
N ARG A 255 15.82 4.50 18.34
CA ARG A 255 16.20 5.91 18.40
C ARG A 255 16.84 6.34 17.10
N VAL A 256 16.43 7.49 16.60
CA VAL A 256 16.98 8.12 15.40
C VAL A 256 17.65 9.42 15.80
N ASP A 257 18.95 9.52 15.54
CA ASP A 257 19.73 10.74 15.72
C ASP A 257 20.03 11.35 14.35
N ILE A 258 19.57 12.58 14.12
CA ILE A 258 19.86 13.32 12.89
C ILE A 258 21.21 14.04 13.04
N VAL A 259 22.13 13.75 12.14
CA VAL A 259 23.48 14.35 12.06
C VAL A 259 23.66 15.07 10.73
N PHE A 260 24.54 16.08 10.71
CA PHE A 260 24.84 16.87 9.51
C PHE A 260 26.34 16.84 9.13
N ASP A 261 27.13 16.04 9.85
CA ASP A 261 28.54 15.81 9.57
C ASP A 261 28.80 14.30 9.50
N PRO A 262 29.26 13.76 8.36
CA PRO A 262 29.51 14.46 7.10
C PRO A 262 28.20 15.02 6.47
N PRO A 263 28.28 16.06 5.61
CA PRO A 263 27.11 16.52 4.87
C PRO A 263 26.74 15.52 3.78
N TRP A 264 25.45 15.42 3.48
CA TRP A 264 24.96 14.59 2.38
C TRP A 264 25.44 15.10 1.01
N SER A 265 25.71 14.18 0.09
CA SER A 265 26.01 14.49 -1.32
C SER A 265 25.42 13.43 -2.25
N TYR A 266 25.24 13.78 -3.53
CA TYR A 266 24.78 12.86 -4.59
C TYR A 266 25.69 11.63 -4.79
N ASP A 267 26.93 11.65 -4.30
CA ASP A 267 27.80 10.47 -4.32
C ASP A 267 27.33 9.38 -3.34
N SER A 268 26.44 9.72 -2.41
CA SER A 268 25.83 8.78 -1.46
C SER A 268 24.70 7.95 -2.07
N LEU A 269 24.23 8.31 -3.27
CA LEU A 269 23.17 7.57 -3.97
C LEU A 269 23.66 6.20 -4.41
N ASP A 270 22.86 5.17 -4.13
CA ASP A 270 23.07 3.85 -4.72
C ASP A 270 22.73 3.83 -6.23
N GLU A 271 23.05 2.73 -6.90
CA GLU A 271 22.89 2.61 -8.35
C GLU A 271 21.41 2.64 -8.78
N GLU A 272 20.51 2.02 -8.00
CA GLU A 272 19.07 2.00 -8.26
C GLU A 272 18.48 3.42 -8.15
N ALA A 273 18.84 4.16 -7.11
CA ALA A 273 18.44 5.54 -6.89
C ALA A 273 18.95 6.47 -8.00
N ARG A 274 20.20 6.28 -8.47
CA ARG A 274 20.75 7.06 -9.59
C ARG A 274 19.94 6.83 -10.88
N LEU A 275 19.53 5.60 -11.14
CA LEU A 275 18.69 5.26 -12.29
C LEU A 275 17.29 5.87 -12.15
N GLU A 276 16.66 5.78 -10.98
CA GLU A 276 15.33 6.38 -10.71
C GLU A 276 15.33 7.90 -10.91
N LEU A 277 16.44 8.57 -10.58
CA LEU A 277 16.63 10.00 -10.76
C LEU A 277 17.15 10.40 -12.15
N GLY A 278 17.41 9.44 -13.04
CA GLY A 278 17.89 9.68 -14.40
C GLY A 278 19.31 10.26 -14.47
N LEU A 279 20.16 9.91 -13.51
CA LEU A 279 21.54 10.40 -13.42
C LEU A 279 22.56 9.51 -14.16
N ILE A 280 22.12 8.35 -14.66
CA ILE A 280 22.89 7.39 -15.47
C ILE A 280 22.03 6.80 -16.58
#